data_AF-A0AAJ2H5J1-F1
#
_entry.id   AF-A0AAJ2H5J1-F1
#
_cell.length_a   1.000
_cell.length_b   1.000
_cell.length_c   1.000
_cell.angle_alpha   90.00
_cell.angle_beta   90.00
_cell.angle_gamma   90.00
#
_symmetry.space_group_name_H-M   'P 1'
#
loop_
_entity.id
_entity.type
_entity.pdbx_description
1 polymer ?
#
loop_
_entity_poly.entity_id
_entity_poly.type
_entity_poly.pdbx_seq_one_letter_code
_entity_poly.pdbx_strand_id
1 'polypeptide(L)'
;IELIAAQLAAWQVDDSIAMLFMHAAGEKAFCAGGDLQQLYQSMLSHHASANKDDIRANPYACDFFEREYRLDYLIHTYPKPILCWGHGIVMGGGMGLMAGASHRVVTEKSRLAMPEIAIGLFPDVGGSYFLNQMPDNVGLFLALTGAMINASDARFINLADYVIAQADKAQVLNTLQQQP
;
A
#
# COMPACT_ATOMS: atom_id res chain seq x y z
N ILE A 1 8.73 4.51 5.56
CA ILE A 1 8.96 4.80 4.12
C ILE A 1 10.44 4.74 3.78
N GLU A 2 11.28 5.66 4.27
CA GLU A 2 12.71 5.72 3.87
C GLU A 2 13.50 4.44 4.13
N LEU A 3 13.28 3.78 5.27
CA LEU A 3 13.94 2.51 5.59
C LEU A 3 13.59 1.41 4.56
N ILE A 4 12.34 1.36 4.11
CA ILE A 4 11.90 0.41 3.09
C ILE A 4 12.54 0.77 1.75
N ALA A 5 12.48 2.05 1.36
CA ALA A 5 13.06 2.52 0.10
C ALA A 5 14.57 2.24 0.00
N ALA A 6 15.32 2.49 1.08
CA ALA A 6 16.75 2.20 1.13
C ALA A 6 17.03 0.70 1.00
N GLN A 7 16.25 -0.15 1.67
CA GLN A 7 16.43 -1.59 1.60
C GLN A 7 16.07 -2.17 0.23
N LEU A 8 14.99 -1.68 -0.38
CA LEU A 8 14.62 -2.02 -1.75
C LEU A 8 15.74 -1.61 -2.72
N ALA A 9 16.27 -0.40 -2.63
CA ALA A 9 17.38 0.02 -3.49
C ALA A 9 18.62 -0.89 -3.36
N ALA A 10 18.96 -1.31 -2.14
CA ALA A 10 20.06 -2.24 -1.91
C ALA A 10 19.79 -3.63 -2.50
N TRP A 11 18.60 -4.19 -2.27
CA TRP A 11 18.22 -5.51 -2.77
C TRP A 11 17.97 -5.55 -4.28
N GLN A 12 17.71 -4.42 -4.91
CA GLN A 12 17.48 -4.31 -6.34
C GLN A 12 18.69 -4.79 -7.15
N VAL A 13 19.90 -4.47 -6.68
CA VAL A 13 21.17 -4.78 -7.37
C VAL A 13 21.89 -6.01 -6.80
N ASP A 14 21.32 -6.66 -5.79
CA ASP A 14 21.91 -7.85 -5.16
C ASP A 14 21.45 -9.13 -5.88
N ASP A 15 22.28 -9.68 -6.75
CA ASP A 15 21.95 -10.88 -7.53
C ASP A 15 21.73 -12.14 -6.67
N SER A 16 22.09 -12.14 -5.38
CA SER A 16 21.77 -13.24 -4.47
C SER A 16 20.29 -13.26 -4.05
N ILE A 17 19.55 -12.18 -4.31
CA ILE A 17 18.14 -12.04 -3.96
C ILE A 17 17.28 -12.27 -5.20
N ALA A 18 16.53 -13.37 -5.19
CA ALA A 18 15.60 -13.73 -6.25
C ALA A 18 14.22 -13.05 -6.11
N MET A 19 13.73 -12.89 -4.88
CA MET A 19 12.42 -12.30 -4.61
C MET A 19 12.35 -11.68 -3.21
N LEU A 20 11.36 -10.83 -3.00
CA LEU A 20 11.10 -10.19 -1.71
C LEU A 20 9.78 -10.71 -1.14
N PHE A 21 9.77 -11.00 0.16
CA PHE A 21 8.57 -11.37 0.90
C PHE A 21 8.23 -10.25 1.89
N MET A 22 7.20 -9.47 1.57
CA MET A 22 6.74 -8.34 2.38
C MET A 22 5.61 -8.78 3.30
N HIS A 23 5.80 -8.65 4.62
CA HIS A 23 4.78 -8.96 5.61
C HIS A 23 4.89 -8.09 6.86
N ALA A 24 3.80 -7.97 7.61
CA ALA A 24 3.82 -7.29 8.91
C ALA A 24 4.27 -8.21 10.04
N ALA A 25 4.77 -7.59 11.12
CA ALA A 25 5.23 -8.27 12.33
C ALA A 25 4.09 -8.72 13.26
N GLY A 26 2.93 -8.03 13.24
CA GLY A 26 1.77 -8.33 14.09
C GLY A 26 0.68 -9.13 13.37
N GLU A 27 -0.34 -9.58 14.11
CA GLU A 27 -1.41 -10.44 13.56
C GLU A 27 -2.68 -9.69 13.11
N LYS A 28 -2.84 -8.43 13.54
CA LYS A 28 -4.09 -7.66 13.34
C LYS A 28 -4.18 -6.97 11.99
N ALA A 29 -3.06 -6.44 11.50
CA ALA A 29 -3.00 -5.62 10.31
C ALA A 29 -1.68 -5.83 9.59
N PHE A 30 -1.73 -5.74 8.27
CA PHE A 30 -0.57 -5.58 7.43
C PHE A 30 -0.08 -4.13 7.51
N CYS A 31 -0.95 -3.19 7.13
CA CYS A 31 -0.69 -1.76 7.22
C CYS A 31 -2.03 -1.02 7.16
N ALA A 32 -2.31 -0.18 8.15
CA ALA A 32 -3.60 0.50 8.31
C ALA A 32 -3.58 1.98 7.85
N GLY A 33 -2.58 2.36 7.06
CA GLY A 33 -2.39 3.73 6.56
C GLY A 33 -1.22 4.47 7.21
N GLY A 34 -0.95 5.68 6.72
CA GLY A 34 0.10 6.56 7.24
C GLY A 34 -0.30 7.30 8.53
N ASP A 35 0.69 7.80 9.26
CA ASP A 35 0.46 8.72 10.39
C ASP A 35 0.15 10.13 9.84
N LEU A 36 -1.14 10.43 9.72
CA LEU A 36 -1.62 11.71 9.22
C LEU A 36 -1.67 12.80 10.31
N GLN A 37 -1.39 12.47 11.57
CA GLN A 37 -1.53 13.45 12.66
C GLN A 37 -0.57 14.62 12.47
N GLN A 38 0.70 14.33 12.19
CA GLN A 38 1.71 15.35 11.95
C GLN A 38 1.45 16.12 10.64
N LEU A 39 1.01 15.41 9.59
CA LEU A 39 0.61 16.03 8.32
C LEU A 39 -0.51 17.05 8.55
N TYR A 40 -1.56 16.67 9.27
CA TYR A 40 -2.69 17.54 9.59
C TYR A 40 -2.25 18.78 10.38
N GLN A 41 -1.39 18.63 11.39
CA GLN A 41 -0.86 19.78 12.15
C GLN A 41 -0.02 20.71 11.26
N SER A 42 0.79 20.16 10.34
CA SER A 42 1.55 20.95 9.38
C SER A 42 0.63 21.75 8.46
N MET A 43 -0.48 21.15 8.02
CA MET A 43 -1.47 21.80 7.16
C MET A 43 -2.19 22.93 7.87
N LEU A 44 -2.62 22.74 9.12
CA LEU A 44 -3.23 23.80 9.93
C LEU A 44 -2.28 24.99 10.12
N SER A 45 -1.02 24.70 10.45
CA SER A 45 0.01 25.73 10.66
C SER A 45 0.29 26.50 9.36
N HIS A 46 0.37 25.80 8.23
CA HIS A 46 0.57 26.41 6.93
C HIS A 46 -0.64 27.27 6.49
N HIS A 47 -1.86 26.79 6.71
CA HIS A 47 -3.08 27.55 6.40
C HIS A 47 -3.17 28.86 7.21
N ALA A 48 -2.66 28.88 8.44
CA ALA A 48 -2.60 30.10 9.25
C ALA A 48 -1.46 31.06 8.84
N SER A 49 -0.57 30.66 7.94
CA SER A 49 0.58 31.45 7.52
C SER A 49 0.25 32.46 6.41
N ALA A 50 1.15 33.43 6.19
CA ALA A 50 1.05 34.37 5.06
C ALA A 50 1.15 33.67 3.69
N ASN A 51 1.70 32.45 3.64
CA ASN A 51 1.93 31.68 2.41
C ASN A 51 0.83 30.65 2.13
N LYS A 52 -0.34 30.74 2.79
CA LYS A 52 -1.44 29.75 2.70
C LYS A 52 -1.91 29.40 1.28
N ASP A 53 -1.71 30.31 0.33
CA ASP A 53 -2.14 30.13 -1.06
C ASP A 53 -1.09 29.39 -1.90
N ASP A 54 0.14 29.25 -1.41
CA ASP A 54 1.20 28.43 -2.01
C ASP A 54 1.34 27.10 -1.25
N ILE A 55 0.63 26.08 -1.71
CA ILE A 55 0.67 24.73 -1.13
C ILE A 55 2.08 24.15 -1.03
N ARG A 56 3.02 24.56 -1.91
CA ARG A 56 4.40 24.07 -1.90
C ARG A 56 5.24 24.71 -0.79
N ALA A 57 4.76 25.79 -0.18
CA ALA A 57 5.39 26.38 1.00
C ALA A 57 5.10 25.60 2.29
N ASN A 58 4.40 24.44 2.22
CA ASN A 58 4.42 23.42 3.27
C ASN A 58 5.40 22.29 2.91
N PRO A 59 6.69 22.38 3.31
CA PRO A 59 7.69 21.37 2.96
C PRO A 59 7.40 20.01 3.58
N TYR A 60 6.81 19.97 4.78
CA TYR A 60 6.49 18.70 5.44
C TYR A 60 5.47 17.88 4.64
N ALA A 61 4.39 18.53 4.17
CA ALA A 61 3.39 17.86 3.36
C ALA A 61 3.96 17.42 2.00
N CYS A 62 4.78 18.26 1.37
CA CYS A 62 5.42 17.91 0.09
C CYS A 62 6.32 16.69 0.25
N ASP A 63 7.20 16.69 1.25
CA ASP A 63 8.12 15.60 1.53
C ASP A 63 7.39 14.31 1.91
N PHE A 64 6.31 14.41 2.69
CA PHE A 64 5.51 13.25 3.08
C PHE A 64 5.00 12.48 1.86
N PHE A 65 4.28 13.18 0.96
CA PHE A 65 3.72 12.55 -0.24
C PHE A 65 4.78 12.20 -1.28
N GLU A 66 5.83 13.01 -1.45
CA GLU A 66 6.93 12.69 -2.38
C GLU A 66 7.61 11.37 -2.00
N ARG A 67 7.93 11.19 -0.72
CA ARG A 67 8.60 9.97 -0.23
C ARG A 67 7.68 8.75 -0.37
N GLU A 68 6.39 8.91 -0.05
CA GLU A 68 5.40 7.83 -0.17
C GLU A 68 5.23 7.40 -1.64
N TYR A 69 4.92 8.35 -2.53
CA TYR A 69 4.72 8.05 -3.96
C TYR A 69 5.97 7.53 -4.64
N ARG A 70 7.17 7.98 -4.23
CA ARG A 70 8.43 7.43 -4.76
C ARG A 70 8.63 5.98 -4.35
N LEU A 71 8.23 5.61 -3.13
CA LEU A 71 8.27 4.21 -2.66
C LEU A 71 7.23 3.36 -3.40
N ASP A 72 5.99 3.83 -3.52
CA ASP A 72 4.94 3.10 -4.23
C ASP A 72 5.34 2.86 -5.69
N TYR A 73 5.83 3.91 -6.37
CA TYR A 73 6.33 3.79 -7.74
C TYR A 73 7.48 2.79 -7.86
N LEU A 74 8.45 2.83 -6.93
CA LEU A 74 9.55 1.87 -6.89
C LEU A 74 9.03 0.42 -6.79
N ILE A 75 8.02 0.17 -5.95
CA ILE A 75 7.41 -1.15 -5.80
C ILE A 75 6.71 -1.57 -7.10
N HIS A 76 5.92 -0.67 -7.70
CA HIS A 76 5.23 -0.91 -8.98
C HIS A 76 6.18 -1.26 -10.13
N THR A 77 7.38 -0.69 -10.14
CA THR A 77 8.39 -0.90 -11.20
C THR A 77 9.56 -1.80 -10.76
N TYR A 78 9.41 -2.50 -9.63
CA TYR A 78 10.53 -3.23 -9.05
C TYR A 78 10.93 -4.41 -9.95
N PRO A 79 12.23 -4.59 -10.28
CA PRO A 79 12.65 -5.55 -11.29
C PRO A 79 12.59 -7.01 -10.82
N LYS A 80 12.40 -7.23 -9.51
CA LYS A 80 12.33 -8.56 -8.89
C LYS A 80 10.93 -8.81 -8.34
N PRO A 81 10.46 -10.06 -8.27
CA PRO A 81 9.16 -10.35 -7.68
C PRO A 81 9.05 -9.87 -6.23
N ILE A 82 7.92 -9.23 -5.90
CA ILE A 82 7.54 -8.86 -4.54
C ILE A 82 6.25 -9.61 -4.21
N LEU A 83 6.32 -10.50 -3.23
CA LEU A 83 5.17 -11.14 -2.63
C LEU A 83 4.72 -10.33 -1.41
N CYS A 84 3.56 -9.68 -1.51
CA CYS A 84 2.94 -8.98 -0.41
C CYS A 84 1.92 -9.87 0.30
N TRP A 85 2.17 -10.18 1.58
CA TRP A 85 1.25 -10.91 2.45
C TRP A 85 0.33 -9.94 3.20
N GLY A 86 -0.75 -9.51 2.55
CA GLY A 86 -1.71 -8.53 3.04
C GLY A 86 -2.75 -9.12 4.00
N HIS A 87 -2.33 -9.59 5.19
CA HIS A 87 -3.25 -10.12 6.20
C HIS A 87 -3.92 -9.02 7.04
N GLY A 88 -5.12 -9.30 7.54
CA GLY A 88 -5.83 -8.34 8.40
C GLY A 88 -6.16 -7.03 7.69
N ILE A 89 -6.01 -5.90 8.36
CA ILE A 89 -6.26 -4.58 7.76
C ILE A 89 -5.16 -4.19 6.76
N VAL A 90 -5.57 -3.80 5.55
CA VAL A 90 -4.75 -3.22 4.48
C VAL A 90 -5.45 -1.96 3.96
N MET A 91 -4.97 -0.77 4.35
CA MET A 91 -5.64 0.51 4.02
C MET A 91 -4.64 1.63 3.74
N GLY A 92 -5.04 2.63 2.95
CA GLY A 92 -4.23 3.80 2.59
C GLY A 92 -2.86 3.40 2.09
N GLY A 93 -1.78 3.90 2.70
CA GLY A 93 -0.41 3.48 2.37
C GLY A 93 -0.17 1.96 2.34
N GLY A 94 -0.91 1.17 3.12
CA GLY A 94 -0.88 -0.29 3.01
C GLY A 94 -1.39 -0.83 1.67
N MET A 95 -2.40 -0.19 1.11
CA MET A 95 -2.88 -0.45 -0.25
C MET A 95 -1.85 -0.02 -1.30
N GLY A 96 -1.14 1.09 -1.10
CA GLY A 96 -0.02 1.51 -1.97
C GLY A 96 1.06 0.44 -2.09
N LEU A 97 1.56 -0.04 -0.94
CA LEU A 97 2.55 -1.11 -0.87
C LEU A 97 2.05 -2.41 -1.55
N MET A 98 0.79 -2.76 -1.33
CA MET A 98 0.22 -4.01 -1.86
C MET A 98 -0.11 -3.92 -3.35
N ALA A 99 -0.66 -2.80 -3.82
CA ALA A 99 -1.13 -2.67 -5.20
C ALA A 99 0.00 -2.77 -6.23
N GLY A 100 1.21 -2.32 -5.87
CA GLY A 100 2.39 -2.45 -6.72
C GLY A 100 3.10 -3.79 -6.65
N ALA A 101 2.81 -4.63 -5.65
CA ALA A 101 3.46 -5.92 -5.52
C ALA A 101 3.05 -6.87 -6.66
N SER A 102 4.01 -7.62 -7.20
CA SER A 102 3.73 -8.54 -8.32
C SER A 102 2.96 -9.79 -7.92
N HIS A 103 2.98 -10.15 -6.62
CA HIS A 103 2.20 -11.26 -6.07
C HIS A 103 1.49 -10.78 -4.81
N ARG A 104 0.18 -10.62 -4.89
CA ARG A 104 -0.65 -10.07 -3.81
C ARG A 104 -1.45 -11.18 -3.17
N VAL A 105 -1.09 -11.52 -1.93
CA VAL A 105 -1.75 -12.57 -1.15
C VAL A 105 -2.62 -11.94 -0.08
N VAL A 106 -3.88 -12.35 -0.03
CA VAL A 106 -4.82 -12.05 1.06
C VAL A 106 -5.18 -13.30 1.82
N THR A 107 -5.64 -13.14 3.06
CA THR A 107 -6.05 -14.23 3.95
C THR A 107 -7.50 -14.09 4.39
N GLU A 108 -8.05 -15.08 5.08
CA GLU A 108 -9.44 -15.10 5.51
C GLU A 108 -9.83 -13.89 6.39
N LYS A 109 -8.84 -13.26 7.04
CA LYS A 109 -9.01 -12.06 7.87
C LYS A 109 -8.74 -10.75 7.13
N SER A 110 -8.35 -10.78 5.86
CA SER A 110 -8.01 -9.57 5.11
C SER A 110 -9.22 -8.66 4.93
N ARG A 111 -8.98 -7.38 5.14
CA ARG A 111 -9.94 -6.28 4.97
C ARG A 111 -9.22 -5.13 4.28
N LEU A 112 -9.62 -4.86 3.05
CA LEU A 112 -8.99 -3.85 2.19
C LEU A 112 -9.94 -2.66 2.07
N ALA A 113 -9.42 -1.43 2.12
CA ALA A 113 -10.20 -0.22 1.86
C ALA A 113 -9.29 0.96 1.47
N MET A 114 -9.90 1.96 0.83
CA MET A 114 -9.35 3.31 0.64
C MET A 114 -10.24 4.31 1.38
N PRO A 115 -10.09 4.47 2.72
CA PRO A 115 -10.99 5.28 3.55
C PRO A 115 -10.70 6.79 3.48
N GLU A 116 -9.80 7.25 2.60
CA GLU A 116 -9.32 8.63 2.51
C GLU A 116 -10.46 9.65 2.33
N ILE A 117 -11.54 9.24 1.66
CA ILE A 117 -12.70 10.12 1.45
C ILE A 117 -13.34 10.57 2.77
N ALA A 118 -13.28 9.73 3.81
CA ALA A 118 -13.84 10.04 5.13
C ALA A 118 -13.08 11.14 5.87
N ILE A 119 -11.83 11.41 5.47
CA ILE A 119 -10.97 12.46 6.04
C ILE A 119 -10.78 13.64 5.06
N GLY A 120 -11.54 13.68 3.96
CA GLY A 120 -11.45 14.75 2.96
C GLY A 120 -10.23 14.64 2.04
N LEU A 121 -9.68 13.44 1.87
CA LEU A 121 -8.59 13.15 0.94
C LEU A 121 -9.10 12.24 -0.20
N PHE A 122 -8.49 12.32 -1.38
CA PHE A 122 -8.80 11.41 -2.49
C PHE A 122 -8.03 10.09 -2.32
N PRO A 123 -8.40 8.98 -2.99
CA PRO A 123 -7.60 7.75 -2.97
C PRO A 123 -6.20 8.00 -3.56
N ASP A 124 -5.24 8.12 -2.66
CA ASP A 124 -3.83 8.38 -2.94
C ASP A 124 -3.09 7.07 -3.28
N VAL A 125 -1.75 7.07 -3.18
CA VAL A 125 -0.87 5.89 -3.31
C VAL A 125 -1.11 5.03 -4.57
N GLY A 126 -1.43 5.69 -5.68
CA GLY A 126 -1.75 5.02 -6.94
C GLY A 126 -3.19 4.49 -7.05
N GLY A 127 -4.08 4.86 -6.13
CA GLY A 127 -5.51 4.50 -6.14
C GLY A 127 -6.20 4.89 -7.45
N SER A 128 -5.89 6.08 -7.96
CA SER A 128 -6.37 6.53 -9.27
C SER A 128 -5.90 5.65 -10.44
N TYR A 129 -4.84 4.85 -10.27
CA TYR A 129 -4.41 3.86 -11.26
C TYR A 129 -5.08 2.50 -11.02
N PHE A 130 -4.88 1.88 -9.85
CA PHE A 130 -5.31 0.50 -9.64
C PHE A 130 -6.83 0.34 -9.50
N LEU A 131 -7.56 1.35 -9.01
CA LEU A 131 -9.03 1.31 -8.94
C LEU A 131 -9.65 1.32 -10.34
N ASN A 132 -9.01 1.99 -11.31
CA ASN A 132 -9.47 2.01 -12.71
C ASN A 132 -9.25 0.69 -13.45
N GLN A 133 -8.49 -0.25 -12.88
CA GLN A 133 -8.26 -1.59 -13.47
C GLN A 133 -9.27 -2.64 -12.97
N MET A 134 -10.21 -2.23 -12.12
CA MET A 134 -11.28 -3.08 -11.60
C MET A 134 -12.43 -3.21 -12.60
N PRO A 135 -13.35 -4.18 -12.42
CA PRO A 135 -14.56 -4.25 -13.21
C PRO A 135 -15.37 -2.94 -13.17
N ASP A 136 -16.14 -2.69 -14.22
CA ASP A 136 -16.89 -1.45 -14.44
C ASP A 136 -17.57 -0.92 -13.17
N ASN A 137 -17.32 0.36 -12.87
CA ASN A 137 -17.86 1.12 -11.74
C ASN A 137 -17.47 0.65 -10.34
N VAL A 138 -16.79 -0.50 -10.17
CA VAL A 138 -16.38 -0.98 -8.84
C VAL A 138 -15.33 -0.05 -8.23
N GLY A 139 -14.30 0.29 -8.99
CA GLY A 139 -13.25 1.21 -8.51
C GLY A 139 -13.79 2.58 -8.11
N LEU A 140 -14.71 3.13 -8.91
CA LEU A 140 -15.39 4.40 -8.61
C LEU A 140 -16.23 4.30 -7.34
N PHE A 141 -17.00 3.22 -7.19
CA PHE A 141 -17.76 2.98 -5.97
C PHE A 141 -16.87 2.92 -4.73
N LEU A 142 -15.78 2.14 -4.77
CA LEU A 142 -14.85 2.02 -3.65
C LEU A 142 -14.16 3.36 -3.35
N ALA A 143 -13.75 4.11 -4.37
CA ALA A 143 -13.12 5.43 -4.23
C ALA A 143 -14.03 6.45 -3.52
N LEU A 144 -15.32 6.48 -3.88
CA LEU A 144 -16.26 7.49 -3.39
C LEU A 144 -16.90 7.12 -2.05
N THR A 145 -16.94 5.83 -1.71
CA THR A 145 -17.60 5.37 -0.48
C THR A 145 -16.62 5.01 0.63
N GLY A 146 -15.35 4.74 0.29
CA GLY A 146 -14.39 4.16 1.23
C GLY A 146 -14.81 2.78 1.74
N ALA A 147 -15.68 2.07 1.00
CA ALA A 147 -16.21 0.79 1.41
C ALA A 147 -15.09 -0.24 1.59
N MET A 148 -15.24 -1.07 2.62
CA MET A 148 -14.31 -2.13 2.94
C MET A 148 -14.72 -3.42 2.25
N ILE A 149 -13.74 -4.11 1.68
CA ILE A 149 -13.93 -5.38 0.99
C ILE A 149 -13.17 -6.51 1.69
N ASN A 150 -13.64 -7.75 1.51
CA ASN A 150 -12.98 -8.93 2.06
C ASN A 150 -12.01 -9.57 1.05
N ALA A 151 -11.37 -10.68 1.43
CA ALA A 151 -10.41 -11.39 0.59
C ALA A 151 -10.98 -11.95 -0.73
N SER A 152 -12.22 -12.44 -0.70
CA SER A 152 -12.90 -12.96 -1.89
C SER A 152 -13.21 -11.83 -2.86
N ASP A 153 -13.72 -10.72 -2.35
CA ASP A 153 -13.98 -9.51 -3.15
C ASP A 153 -12.68 -8.99 -3.76
N ALA A 154 -11.62 -8.87 -2.96
CA ALA A 154 -10.30 -8.43 -3.42
C ALA A 154 -9.77 -9.29 -4.57
N ARG A 155 -9.96 -10.61 -4.51
CA ARG A 155 -9.59 -11.54 -5.57
C ARG A 155 -10.46 -11.39 -6.82
N PHE A 156 -11.75 -11.13 -6.64
CA PHE A 156 -12.71 -10.93 -7.73
C PHE A 156 -12.43 -9.64 -8.51
N ILE A 157 -12.06 -8.57 -7.82
CA ILE A 157 -11.86 -7.24 -8.42
C ILE A 157 -10.40 -6.96 -8.84
N ASN A 158 -9.55 -8.00 -8.92
CA ASN A 158 -8.15 -7.89 -9.31
C ASN A 158 -7.26 -7.05 -8.37
N LEU A 159 -7.61 -6.98 -7.09
CA LEU A 159 -6.80 -6.33 -6.05
C LEU A 159 -5.91 -7.32 -5.28
N ALA A 160 -6.18 -8.62 -5.42
CA ALA A 160 -5.35 -9.71 -4.92
C ALA A 160 -5.26 -10.82 -5.97
N ASP A 161 -4.15 -11.56 -5.97
CA ASP A 161 -3.88 -12.65 -6.90
C ASP A 161 -4.18 -14.02 -6.27
N TYR A 162 -3.97 -14.12 -4.96
CA TYR A 162 -4.15 -15.36 -4.19
C TYR A 162 -4.90 -15.12 -2.89
N VAL A 163 -5.74 -16.09 -2.53
CA VAL A 163 -6.37 -16.19 -1.21
C VAL A 163 -5.78 -17.42 -0.53
N ILE A 164 -4.97 -17.23 0.51
CA ILE A 164 -4.27 -18.30 1.22
C ILE A 164 -4.59 -18.20 2.71
N ALA A 165 -4.82 -19.32 3.39
CA ALA A 165 -5.09 -19.29 4.83
C ALA A 165 -3.88 -18.72 5.59
N GLN A 166 -4.13 -17.91 6.62
CA GLN A 166 -3.06 -17.35 7.44
C GLN A 166 -2.16 -18.45 8.05
N ALA A 167 -2.73 -19.60 8.36
CA ALA A 167 -2.01 -20.75 8.92
C ALA A 167 -0.95 -21.32 7.97
N ASP A 168 -1.13 -21.16 6.65
CA ASP A 168 -0.24 -21.74 5.63
C ASP A 168 0.95 -20.83 5.29
N LYS A 169 1.00 -19.61 5.84
CA LYS A 169 2.06 -18.62 5.56
C LYS A 169 3.46 -19.20 5.73
N ALA A 170 3.70 -19.94 6.82
CA ALA A 170 5.00 -20.53 7.10
C ALA A 170 5.38 -21.59 6.06
N GLN A 171 4.41 -22.40 5.63
CA GLN A 171 4.61 -23.39 4.58
C GLN A 171 4.95 -22.71 3.24
N VAL A 172 4.23 -21.66 2.88
CA VAL A 172 4.51 -20.88 1.66
C VAL A 172 5.94 -20.33 1.69
N LEU A 173 6.33 -19.67 2.79
CA LEU A 173 7.68 -19.10 2.92
C LEU A 173 8.77 -20.18 2.81
N ASN A 174 8.62 -21.29 3.51
CA ASN A 174 9.58 -22.40 3.46
C ASN A 174 9.68 -23.00 2.05
N THR A 175 8.56 -23.10 1.33
CA THR A 175 8.53 -23.65 -0.04
C THR A 175 9.24 -22.72 -1.02
N LEU A 176 9.07 -21.40 -0.87
CA LEU A 176 9.73 -20.40 -1.71
C LEU A 176 11.25 -20.41 -1.53
N GLN A 177 11.73 -20.65 -0.30
CA GLN A 177 13.17 -20.75 -0.01
C GLN A 177 13.86 -21.96 -0.64
N GLN A 178 13.08 -22.96 -1.07
CA GLN A 178 13.58 -24.19 -1.69
C GLN A 178 13.46 -24.16 -3.22
N GLN A 179 12.85 -23.11 -3.79
CA GLN A 179 12.79 -22.97 -5.24
C GLN A 179 14.18 -22.67 -5.81
N PRO A 180 14.52 -23.26 -6.97
CA PRO A 180 15.81 -23.08 -7.61
C PRO A 180 16.03 -21.66 -8.13
#